data_AF-A0AAP0RLV2-F1
#
_entry.id   AF-A0AAP0RLV2-F1
#
_cell.length_a   1.000
_cell.length_b   1.000
_cell.length_c   1.000
_cell.angle_alpha   90.00
_cell.angle_beta   90.00
_cell.angle_gamma   90.00
#
_symmetry.space_group_name_H-M   'P 1'
#
loop_
_entity.id
_entity.type
_entity.pdbx_description
1 polymer ?
#
loop_
_entity_poly.entity_id
_entity_poly.type
_entity_poly.pdbx_seq_one_letter_code
_entity_poly.pdbx_strand_id
1 'polypeptide(L)'
;MSGAGKKVAEVAVKASRTIDWDGMAKLIVSDEARREFASLRRAFDEVNTTLQTKFSQEPEPINWEYYRKGIGSRLVDMYKEAYESVEIPKYVDTVTPQYKPKFEALVRTIMKLFIDW
;
A
#
# COMPACT_ATOMS: atom_id res chain seq x y z
N MET A 1 -9.37 -10.85 -11.52
CA MET A 1 -7.96 -10.51 -11.23
C MET A 1 -7.74 -9.94 -9.80
N SER A 2 -8.57 -10.30 -8.81
CA SER A 2 -8.53 -9.84 -7.39
C SER A 2 -7.26 -10.23 -6.61
N GLY A 3 -6.63 -11.35 -6.96
CA GLY A 3 -5.54 -11.93 -6.16
C GLY A 3 -4.23 -11.13 -6.09
N ALA A 4 -3.98 -10.20 -7.01
CA ALA A 4 -2.74 -9.43 -7.03
C ALA A 4 -2.71 -8.32 -5.96
N GLY A 5 -3.81 -7.57 -5.79
CA GLY A 5 -3.91 -6.50 -4.78
C GLY A 5 -3.87 -7.05 -3.34
N LYS A 6 -4.57 -8.16 -3.11
CA LYS A 6 -4.55 -8.87 -1.82
C LYS A 6 -3.16 -9.35 -1.42
N LYS A 7 -2.38 -9.89 -2.36
CA LYS A 7 -0.99 -10.32 -2.12
C LYS A 7 -0.08 -9.14 -1.77
N VAL A 8 -0.20 -8.01 -2.46
CA VAL A 8 0.60 -6.80 -2.16
C VAL A 8 0.26 -6.25 -0.79
N ALA A 9 -1.03 -6.17 -0.43
CA ALA A 9 -1.48 -5.76 0.90
C ALA A 9 -0.94 -6.70 1.99
N GLU A 10 -0.98 -8.02 1.78
CA GLU A 10 -0.47 -9.00 2.75
C GLU A 10 1.05 -8.89 2.96
N VAL A 11 1.82 -8.68 1.89
CA VAL A 11 3.27 -8.46 1.96
C VAL A 11 3.59 -7.17 2.71
N ALA A 12 2.87 -6.08 2.42
CA ALA A 12 3.03 -4.81 3.11
C ALA A 12 2.70 -4.92 4.62
N VAL A 13 1.64 -5.66 4.96
CA VAL A 13 1.25 -5.93 6.36
C VAL A 13 2.27 -6.81 7.09
N LYS A 14 2.89 -7.78 6.41
CA LYS A 14 3.95 -8.59 7.02
C LYS A 14 5.20 -7.77 7.30
N ALA A 15 5.61 -6.92 6.36
CA ALA A 15 6.74 -6.01 6.54
C ALA A 15 6.47 -4.96 7.65
N SER A 16 5.23 -4.48 7.79
CA SER A 16 4.88 -3.47 8.81
C SER A 16 5.02 -4.00 10.23
N ARG A 17 4.73 -5.28 10.48
CA ARG A 17 4.86 -5.92 11.80
C ARG A 17 6.30 -6.03 12.30
N THR A 18 7.28 -5.92 11.42
CA THR A 18 8.70 -6.03 11.77
C THR A 18 9.36 -4.69 12.12
N ILE A 19 8.63 -3.58 12.03
CA ILE A 19 9.18 -2.24 12.29
C ILE A 19 9.17 -1.94 13.80
N ASP A 20 10.35 -1.77 14.38
CA ASP A 20 10.52 -1.31 15.76
C ASP A 20 10.46 0.23 15.83
N TRP A 21 9.24 0.77 15.82
CA TRP A 21 9.00 2.21 15.92
C TRP A 21 9.51 2.82 17.22
N ASP A 22 9.49 2.08 18.32
CA ASP A 22 9.88 2.58 19.64
C ASP A 22 11.40 2.59 19.80
N GLY A 23 12.10 1.60 19.21
CA GLY A 23 13.55 1.61 19.07
C GLY A 23 14.04 2.77 18.20
N MET A 24 13.39 3.02 17.06
CA MET A 24 13.71 4.15 16.18
C MET A 24 13.50 5.50 16.89
N ALA A 25 12.41 5.67 17.63
CA ALA A 25 12.13 6.90 18.37
C ALA A 25 13.25 7.26 19.38
N LYS A 26 13.87 6.27 20.02
CA LYS A 26 14.97 6.46 20.99
C LYS A 26 16.24 7.01 20.36
N LEU A 27 16.46 6.78 19.07
CA LEU A 27 17.63 7.27 18.34
C LEU A 27 17.49 8.74 17.89
N ILE A 28 16.30 9.32 18.05
CA ILE A 28 15.99 10.68 17.59
C ILE A 28 16.20 11.67 18.74
N VAL A 29 17.25 12.48 18.60
CA VAL A 29 17.70 13.41 19.64
C VAL A 29 17.20 14.84 19.46
N SER A 30 16.82 15.26 18.23
CA SER A 30 16.31 16.61 17.97
C SER A 30 14.79 16.66 17.99
N ASP A 31 14.23 17.75 18.54
CA ASP A 31 12.79 17.91 18.68
C ASP A 31 12.07 18.02 17.32
N GLU A 32 12.71 18.64 16.33
CA GLU A 32 12.19 18.70 14.97
C GLU A 32 12.09 17.30 14.35
N ALA A 33 13.13 16.49 14.48
CA ALA A 33 13.11 15.13 13.95
C ALA A 33 12.09 14.24 14.70
N ARG A 34 11.84 14.47 16.00
CA ARG A 34 10.78 13.77 16.74
C ARG A 34 9.41 14.11 16.19
N ARG A 35 9.17 15.38 15.84
CA ARG A 35 7.92 15.83 15.23
C ARG A 35 7.69 15.19 13.86
N GLU A 36 8.70 15.22 13.00
CA GLU A 36 8.63 14.60 11.67
C GLU A 36 8.47 13.07 11.75
N PHE A 37 9.14 12.43 12.71
CA PHE A 37 9.00 10.99 12.92
C PHE A 37 7.60 10.59 13.41
N ALA A 38 6.99 11.38 14.30
CA ALA A 38 5.61 11.16 14.72
C ALA A 38 4.62 11.33 13.55
N SER A 39 4.85 12.32 12.69
CA SER A 39 4.09 12.51 11.45
C SER A 39 4.20 11.30 10.51
N LEU A 40 5.42 10.80 10.31
CA LEU A 40 5.70 9.61 9.49
C LEU A 40 4.99 8.37 10.02
N ARG A 41 5.10 8.09 11.33
CA ARG A 41 4.43 6.94 11.97
C ARG A 41 2.92 7.01 11.79
N ARG A 42 2.32 8.19 11.97
CA ARG A 42 0.89 8.40 11.77
C ARG A 42 0.47 8.13 10.32
N ALA A 43 1.19 8.69 9.35
CA ALA A 43 0.90 8.46 7.93
C ALA A 43 1.02 6.98 7.56
N PHE A 44 2.02 6.29 8.12
CA PHE A 44 2.20 4.86 7.93
C PHE A 44 1.03 4.05 8.52
N ASP A 45 0.63 4.33 9.74
CA ASP A 45 -0.48 3.63 10.42
C ASP A 45 -1.81 3.82 9.68
N GLU A 46 -2.06 5.01 9.13
CA GLU A 46 -3.24 5.30 8.31
C GLU A 46 -3.27 4.45 7.03
N VAL A 47 -2.15 4.38 6.31
CA VAL A 47 -2.02 3.56 5.10
C VAL A 47 -2.16 2.08 5.43
N ASN A 48 -1.47 1.61 6.48
CA ASN A 48 -1.53 0.21 6.92
C ASN A 48 -2.95 -0.20 7.34
N THR A 49 -3.65 0.65 8.08
CA THR A 49 -5.06 0.43 8.47
C THR A 49 -5.97 0.36 7.24
N THR A 50 -5.76 1.25 6.27
CA THR A 50 -6.56 1.28 5.04
C THR A 50 -6.35 0.02 4.20
N LEU A 51 -5.11 -0.46 4.07
CA LEU A 51 -4.78 -1.71 3.38
C LEU A 51 -5.43 -2.93 4.05
N GLN A 52 -5.43 -2.98 5.38
CA GLN A 52 -6.02 -4.09 6.14
C GLN A 52 -7.55 -4.12 6.06
N THR A 53 -8.20 -2.96 6.04
CA THR A 53 -9.66 -2.89 6.14
C THR A 53 -10.37 -2.79 4.80
N LYS A 54 -9.92 -1.92 3.88
CA LYS A 54 -10.65 -1.59 2.65
C LYS A 54 -10.23 -2.42 1.45
N PHE A 55 -8.93 -2.70 1.31
CA PHE A 55 -8.39 -3.40 0.13
C PHE A 55 -8.26 -4.91 0.30
N SER A 56 -8.50 -5.43 1.51
CA SER A 56 -8.51 -6.87 1.79
C SER A 56 -9.86 -7.53 1.53
N GLN A 57 -10.91 -6.75 1.23
CA GLN A 57 -12.24 -7.24 0.89
C GLN A 57 -12.34 -7.43 -0.62
N GLU A 58 -12.73 -8.62 -1.06
CA GLU A 58 -13.08 -8.82 -2.47
C GLU A 58 -14.40 -8.08 -2.74
N PRO A 59 -14.54 -7.39 -3.88
CA PRO A 59 -15.81 -6.76 -4.22
C PRO A 59 -16.90 -7.84 -4.29
N GLU A 60 -18.07 -7.53 -3.74
CA GLU A 60 -19.19 -8.47 -3.72
C GLU A 60 -19.54 -8.90 -5.15
N PRO A 61 -19.73 -10.21 -5.41
CA PRO A 61 -20.10 -10.68 -6.74
C PRO A 61 -21.42 -10.05 -7.20
N ILE A 62 -21.43 -9.49 -8.39
CA ILE A 62 -22.65 -8.92 -8.98
C ILE A 62 -23.60 -10.07 -9.33
N ASN A 63 -24.82 -10.01 -8.78
CA ASN A 63 -25.87 -10.99 -9.08
C ASN A 63 -26.56 -10.67 -10.41
N TRP A 64 -25.89 -10.99 -11.52
CA TRP A 64 -26.40 -10.73 -12.87
C TRP A 64 -27.77 -11.36 -13.13
N GLU A 65 -28.02 -12.56 -12.60
CA GLU A 65 -29.28 -13.29 -12.82
C GLU A 65 -30.49 -12.60 -12.16
N TYR A 66 -30.28 -11.99 -10.99
CA TYR A 66 -31.30 -11.16 -10.35
C TYR A 66 -31.69 -9.97 -11.24
N TYR A 67 -30.70 -9.26 -11.79
CA TYR A 67 -30.96 -8.11 -12.64
C TYR A 67 -31.58 -8.47 -14.00
N ARG A 68 -31.22 -9.64 -14.57
CA ARG A 68 -31.84 -10.15 -15.81
C ARG A 68 -33.35 -10.30 -15.69
N LYS A 69 -33.85 -10.72 -14.51
CA LYS A 69 -35.29 -10.93 -14.26
C LYS A 69 -36.10 -9.64 -14.25
N GLY A 70 -35.51 -8.52 -13.82
CA GLY A 70 -36.20 -7.23 -13.72
C GLY A 70 -36.04 -6.32 -14.94
N ILE A 71 -34.84 -6.31 -15.54
CA ILE A 71 -34.46 -5.34 -16.58
C ILE A 71 -34.47 -5.98 -17.99
N GLY A 72 -34.37 -7.31 -18.07
CA GLY A 72 -34.24 -8.06 -19.31
C GLY A 72 -32.78 -8.42 -19.64
N SER A 73 -32.59 -9.56 -20.29
CA SER A 73 -31.28 -10.18 -20.52
C SER A 73 -30.34 -9.31 -21.36
N ARG A 74 -30.84 -8.74 -22.47
CA ARG A 74 -30.02 -8.03 -23.45
C ARG A 74 -29.21 -6.86 -22.86
N LEU A 75 -29.83 -6.06 -22.00
CA LEU A 75 -29.15 -4.90 -21.40
C LEU A 75 -28.16 -5.38 -20.34
N VAL A 76 -28.56 -6.32 -19.49
CA VAL A 76 -27.70 -6.84 -18.41
C VAL A 76 -26.47 -7.58 -18.95
N ASP A 77 -26.63 -8.34 -20.03
CA ASP A 77 -25.51 -9.05 -20.65
C ASP A 77 -24.50 -8.09 -21.30
N MET A 78 -24.96 -7.00 -21.92
CA MET A 78 -24.09 -5.94 -22.43
C MET A 78 -23.29 -5.26 -21.31
N TYR A 79 -23.91 -4.97 -20.16
CA TYR A 79 -23.21 -4.41 -19.01
C TYR A 79 -22.24 -5.40 -18.36
N LYS A 80 -22.61 -6.69 -18.32
CA LYS A 80 -21.74 -7.75 -17.82
C LYS A 80 -20.47 -7.85 -18.69
N GLU A 81 -20.61 -7.88 -20.01
CA GLU A 81 -19.49 -7.92 -20.95
C GLU A 81 -18.59 -6.68 -20.82
N ALA A 82 -19.19 -5.49 -20.71
CA ALA A 82 -18.45 -4.26 -20.45
C ALA A 82 -17.71 -4.31 -19.12
N TYR A 83 -18.35 -4.80 -18.05
CA TYR A 83 -17.72 -4.91 -16.73
C TYR A 83 -16.56 -5.92 -16.72
N GLU A 84 -16.73 -7.07 -17.36
CA GLU A 84 -15.71 -8.12 -17.44
C GLU A 84 -14.53 -7.75 -18.34
N SER A 85 -14.74 -6.87 -19.32
CA SER A 85 -13.67 -6.37 -20.21
C SER A 85 -12.87 -5.20 -19.62
N VAL A 86 -13.31 -4.60 -18.51
CA VAL A 86 -12.55 -3.52 -17.85
C VAL A 86 -11.28 -4.06 -17.20
N GLU A 87 -10.14 -3.62 -17.72
CA GLU A 87 -8.85 -3.82 -17.07
C GLU A 87 -8.60 -2.72 -16.04
N ILE A 88 -8.50 -3.11 -14.76
CA ILE A 88 -8.16 -2.18 -13.69
C ILE A 88 -6.68 -1.80 -13.83
N PRO A 89 -6.34 -0.50 -14.00
CA PRO A 89 -4.96 -0.05 -14.07
C PRO A 89 -4.20 -0.45 -12.82
N LYS A 90 -3.01 -1.04 -13.00
CA LYS A 90 -2.12 -1.37 -11.88
C LYS A 90 -1.35 -0.13 -11.46
N TYR A 91 -1.21 0.05 -10.15
CA TYR A 91 -0.33 1.09 -9.60
C TYR A 91 1.11 0.85 -10.06
N VAL A 92 1.74 1.89 -10.63
CA VAL A 92 3.15 1.87 -11.04
C VAL A 92 3.95 2.62 -9.97
N ASP A 93 4.84 1.89 -9.29
CA ASP A 93 5.72 2.48 -8.29
C ASP A 93 6.85 3.29 -8.94
N THR A 94 6.67 4.60 -8.96
CA THR A 94 7.67 5.57 -9.43
C THR A 94 8.49 6.17 -8.30
N VAL A 95 8.14 5.90 -7.04
CA VAL A 95 8.68 6.58 -5.87
C VAL A 95 9.85 5.79 -5.27
N THR A 96 9.72 4.48 -5.09
CA THR A 96 10.79 3.64 -4.51
C THR A 96 12.11 3.76 -5.29
N PRO A 97 12.13 3.75 -6.64
CA PRO A 97 13.37 3.92 -7.40
C PRO A 97 14.05 5.29 -7.17
N GLN A 98 13.30 6.33 -6.80
CA GLN A 98 13.84 7.66 -6.55
C GLN A 98 14.50 7.78 -5.17
N TYR A 99 13.93 7.12 -4.16
CA TYR A 99 14.36 7.29 -2.77
C TYR A 99 15.34 6.21 -2.30
N LYS A 100 15.30 5.01 -2.88
CA LYS A 100 16.26 3.94 -2.58
C LYS A 100 17.73 4.38 -2.72
N PRO A 101 18.18 4.98 -3.84
CA PRO A 101 19.59 5.39 -3.96
C PRO A 101 19.97 6.49 -2.97
N LYS A 102 19.04 7.39 -2.62
CA LYS A 102 19.27 8.45 -1.62
C LYS A 102 19.47 7.85 -0.23
N PHE A 103 18.64 6.87 0.14
CA PHE A 103 18.77 6.16 1.39
C PHE A 103 20.11 5.40 1.47
N GLU A 104 20.47 4.64 0.43
CA GLU A 104 21.74 3.92 0.37
C GLU A 104 22.96 4.85 0.41
N ALA A 105 22.87 6.04 -0.19
CA ALA A 105 23.91 7.06 -0.09
C ALA A 105 24.06 7.56 1.35
N LEU A 106 22.94 7.85 2.04
CA LEU A 106 22.94 8.29 3.43
C LEU A 106 23.58 7.25 4.36
N VAL A 107 23.22 5.97 4.21
CA VAL A 107 23.80 4.86 4.99
C VAL A 107 25.32 4.77 4.77
N ARG A 108 25.78 4.90 3.52
CA ARG A 108 27.21 4.92 3.22
C ARG A 108 27.93 6.09 3.87
N THR A 109 27.34 7.28 3.84
CA THR A 109 27.92 8.46 4.49
C THR A 109 28.04 8.26 6.00
N ILE A 110 27.00 7.73 6.64
CA ILE A 110 27.01 7.44 8.08
C ILE A 110 28.08 6.40 8.42
N MET A 111 28.16 5.29 7.66
CA MET A 111 29.19 4.26 7.89
C MET A 111 30.61 4.80 7.75
N LYS A 112 30.88 5.68 6.78
CA LYS A 112 32.21 6.30 6.63
C LYS A 112 32.58 7.14 7.86
N LEU A 113 31.65 7.95 8.35
CA LEU A 113 31.87 8.76 9.55
C LEU A 113 32.18 7.92 10.80
N PHE A 114 31.71 6.67 10.88
CA PHE A 114 32.01 5.74 11.97
C PHE A 114 33.34 4.99 11.81
N ILE A 115 33.87 4.86 10.59
CA ILE A 115 35.15 4.17 10.32
C ILE A 115 36.34 5.13 10.41
N ASP A 116 36.12 6.41 10.09
CA ASP A 116 37.16 7.44 10.09
C ASP A 116 37.40 8.08 11.49
N TRP A 117 36.84 7.50 12.57
CA TRP A 117 37.01 7.89 13.98
C TRP A 117 37.66 6.75 14.78
#